data_AF-A0A8H8J3Q2-F1
#
_entry.id   AF-A0A8H8J3Q2-F1
#
_cell.length_a   1.000
_cell.length_b   1.000
_cell.length_c   1.000
_cell.angle_alpha   90.00
_cell.angle_beta   90.00
_cell.angle_gamma   90.00
#
_symmetry.space_group_name_H-M   'P 1'
#
loop_
_entity.id
_entity.type
_entity.pdbx_description
1 polymer ?
#
loop_
_entity_poly.entity_id
_entity_poly.type
_entity_poly.pdbx_seq_one_letter_code
_entity_poly.pdbx_strand_id
1 'polypeptide(L)'
;MYTRIFYLSALASLVAAHGVITEVKGANGVTGIPMGVDTTTPRDGTRANPFQRDTSIIRDREIQSGKVGPCGRTNQAGAIDIASEIEGKSINEIIH
;
A
#
# COMPACT_ATOMS: atom_id res chain seq x y z
N MET A 1 17.50 -21.50 30.36
CA MET A 1 16.46 -21.61 29.30
C MET A 1 15.89 -20.24 28.94
N TYR A 2 15.48 -19.42 29.92
CA TYR A 2 14.93 -18.06 29.71
C TYR A 2 15.88 -17.05 29.06
N THR A 3 17.18 -17.12 29.36
CA THR A 3 18.20 -16.23 28.78
C THR A 3 18.26 -16.31 27.25
N ARG A 4 18.09 -17.52 26.68
CA ARG A 4 18.05 -17.71 25.22
C ARG A 4 16.79 -17.12 24.59
N ILE A 5 15.65 -17.24 25.27
CA ILE A 5 14.37 -16.67 24.84
C ILE A 5 14.47 -15.14 24.83
N PHE A 6 15.09 -14.55 25.85
CA PHE A 6 15.29 -13.11 25.96
C PHE A 6 16.16 -12.54 24.83
N TYR A 7 17.23 -13.24 24.47
CA TYR A 7 18.06 -12.84 23.32
C TYR A 7 17.33 -12.99 21.98
N LEU A 8 16.52 -14.05 21.80
CA LEU A 8 15.73 -14.24 20.58
C LEU A 8 14.63 -13.18 20.43
N SER A 9 13.94 -12.80 21.51
CA SER A 9 12.94 -11.73 21.46
C SER A 9 13.55 -10.37 21.13
N ALA A 10 14.74 -10.08 21.65
CA ALA A 10 15.47 -8.85 21.32
C ALA A 10 15.82 -8.81 19.81
N LEU A 11 16.28 -9.92 19.24
CA LEU A 11 16.56 -10.01 17.81
C LEU A 11 15.31 -9.92 16.94
N ALA A 12 14.19 -10.52 17.36
CA ALA A 12 12.92 -10.44 16.65
C ALA A 12 12.38 -9.00 16.59
N SER A 13 12.63 -8.19 17.62
CA SER A 13 12.20 -6.78 17.65
C SER A 13 12.93 -5.87 16.65
N LEU A 14 14.05 -6.32 16.08
CA LEU A 14 14.81 -5.57 15.07
C LEU A 14 14.28 -5.77 13.65
N VAL A 15 13.31 -6.68 13.43
CA VAL A 15 12.73 -6.90 12.10
C VAL A 15 11.88 -5.70 11.70
N ALA A 16 12.36 -4.93 10.74
CA ALA A 16 11.58 -3.93 10.04
C ALA A 16 10.86 -4.57 8.85
N ALA A 17 9.54 -4.67 8.91
CA ALA A 17 8.71 -5.14 7.82
C ALA A 17 7.77 -4.02 7.35
N HIS A 18 7.56 -3.95 6.03
CA HIS A 18 6.54 -3.11 5.42
C HIS A 18 5.44 -4.01 4.88
N GLY A 19 4.24 -3.88 5.44
CA GLY A 19 3.06 -4.58 4.95
C GLY A 19 2.33 -3.74 3.91
N VAL A 20 1.88 -4.37 2.84
CA VAL A 20 0.99 -3.77 1.85
C VAL A 20 -0.16 -4.74 1.58
N ILE A 21 -1.38 -4.22 1.57
CA ILE A 21 -2.53 -4.97 1.07
C ILE A 21 -2.45 -4.88 -0.45
N THR A 22 -2.45 -6.00 -1.16
CA THR A 22 -2.44 -6.02 -2.63
C THR A 22 -3.81 -6.34 -3.21
N GLU A 23 -4.65 -7.00 -2.43
CA GLU A 23 -5.95 -7.50 -2.86
C GLU A 23 -6.83 -7.77 -1.63
N VAL A 24 -8.13 -7.55 -1.77
CA VAL A 24 -9.16 -7.93 -0.81
C VAL A 24 -10.24 -8.70 -1.57
N LYS A 25 -10.47 -9.96 -1.20
CA LYS A 25 -11.52 -10.80 -1.80
C LYS A 25 -12.75 -10.80 -0.91
N GLY A 26 -13.84 -10.27 -1.45
CA GLY A 26 -15.14 -10.26 -0.77
C GLY A 26 -15.87 -11.60 -0.91
N ALA A 27 -16.68 -11.96 0.09
CA ALA A 27 -17.55 -13.13 0.02
C ALA A 27 -18.64 -13.02 -1.06
N ASN A 28 -18.86 -11.82 -1.58
CA ASN A 28 -19.72 -11.52 -2.73
C ASN A 28 -19.03 -11.77 -4.09
N GLY A 29 -17.81 -12.32 -4.12
CA GLY A 29 -17.05 -12.58 -5.35
C GLY A 29 -16.30 -11.38 -5.93
N VAL A 30 -16.44 -10.20 -5.32
CA VAL A 30 -15.77 -8.96 -5.77
C VAL A 30 -14.34 -8.91 -5.26
N THR A 31 -13.43 -8.50 -6.12
CA THR A 31 -12.00 -8.40 -5.82
C THR A 31 -11.54 -6.94 -5.85
N GLY A 32 -11.24 -6.42 -4.65
CA GLY A 32 -10.77 -5.07 -4.47
C GLY A 32 -9.24 -4.98 -4.48
N ILE A 33 -8.68 -4.20 -5.40
CA ILE A 33 -7.29 -3.69 -5.29
C ILE A 33 -7.29 -2.34 -4.52
N PRO A 34 -6.36 -2.11 -3.60
CA PRO A 34 -6.21 -0.82 -2.92
C PRO A 34 -5.73 0.29 -3.85
N MET A 35 -6.10 1.52 -3.51
CA MET A 35 -5.84 2.68 -4.38
C MET A 35 -4.36 3.03 -4.45
N GLY A 36 -3.92 3.45 -5.64
CA GLY A 36 -2.53 3.81 -5.93
C GLY A 36 -1.53 2.64 -5.94
N VAL A 37 -1.97 1.40 -5.67
CA VAL A 37 -1.10 0.22 -5.69
C VAL A 37 -0.85 -0.24 -7.13
N ASP A 38 0.42 -0.47 -7.44
CA ASP A 38 0.86 -1.04 -8.71
C ASP A 38 1.26 -2.51 -8.51
N THR A 39 0.51 -3.40 -9.14
CA THR A 39 0.71 -4.86 -9.12
C THR A 39 2.07 -5.31 -9.69
N THR A 40 2.74 -4.45 -10.46
CA THR A 40 4.08 -4.71 -11.02
C THR A 40 5.21 -4.30 -10.08
N THR A 41 4.92 -3.63 -8.96
CA THR A 41 5.94 -3.23 -7.99
C THR A 41 6.58 -4.48 -7.36
N PRO A 42 7.90 -4.68 -7.46
CA PRO A 42 8.57 -5.83 -6.88
C PRO A 42 8.42 -5.80 -5.34
N ARG A 43 8.12 -6.95 -4.71
CA ARG A 43 7.87 -7.08 -3.26
C ARG A 43 8.86 -8.00 -2.55
N ASP A 44 10.02 -8.21 -3.15
CA ASP A 44 11.07 -9.13 -2.72
C ASP A 44 12.21 -8.43 -1.97
N GLY A 45 12.04 -7.15 -1.59
CA GLY A 45 13.04 -6.38 -0.87
C GLY A 45 12.48 -5.45 0.19
N THR A 46 13.39 -4.89 1.00
CA THR A 46 13.04 -4.12 2.21
C THR A 46 13.19 -2.60 2.08
N ARG A 47 13.80 -2.13 0.99
CA ARG A 47 14.06 -0.70 0.75
C ARG A 47 12.85 -0.02 0.09
N ALA A 48 12.74 1.29 0.27
CA ALA A 48 11.65 2.06 -0.33
C ALA A 48 11.68 2.05 -1.87
N ASN A 49 12.88 2.03 -2.47
CA ASN A 49 13.06 1.96 -3.91
C ASN A 49 13.78 0.65 -4.27
N PRO A 50 13.24 -0.18 -5.18
CA PRO A 50 11.96 -0.05 -5.90
C PRO A 50 10.73 -0.54 -5.12
N PHE A 51 10.90 -1.19 -3.97
CA PHE A 51 9.90 -2.13 -3.44
C PHE A 51 8.66 -1.52 -2.77
N GLN A 52 8.63 -0.19 -2.52
CA GLN A 52 7.56 0.50 -1.78
C GLN A 52 7.22 1.85 -2.44
N ARG A 53 7.38 1.96 -3.76
CA ARG A 53 7.21 3.21 -4.52
C ARG A 53 5.74 3.62 -4.67
N ASP A 54 4.85 2.65 -4.59
CA ASP A 54 3.39 2.79 -4.70
C ASP A 54 2.68 2.84 -3.34
N THR A 55 3.43 2.86 -2.23
CA THR A 55 2.85 3.10 -0.90
C THR A 55 2.25 4.50 -0.82
N SER A 56 1.01 4.59 -0.32
CA SER A 56 0.32 5.85 -0.07
C SER A 56 1.03 6.68 1.00
N ILE A 57 1.28 7.95 0.66
CA ILE A 57 1.84 8.97 1.54
C ILE A 57 0.75 10.00 1.77
N ILE A 58 0.19 9.97 2.97
CA ILE A 58 -0.85 10.90 3.43
C ILE A 58 -0.19 11.89 4.39
N ARG A 59 -0.28 13.17 4.07
CA ARG A 59 0.32 14.24 4.86
C ARG A 59 -0.65 15.40 4.96
N ASP A 60 -1.00 15.77 6.18
CA ASP A 60 -1.94 16.86 6.46
C ASP A 60 -1.53 18.16 5.77
N ARG A 61 -0.23 18.48 5.74
CA ARG A 61 0.27 19.69 5.06
C ARG A 61 0.03 19.67 3.55
N GLU A 62 0.07 18.50 2.91
CA GLU A 62 -0.14 18.37 1.45
C GLU A 62 -1.64 18.43 1.13
N ILE A 63 -2.49 17.91 2.03
CA ILE A 63 -3.95 18.02 1.94
C ILE A 63 -4.41 19.46 2.17
N GLN A 64 -3.96 20.09 3.26
CA GLN A 64 -4.33 21.47 3.62
C GLN A 64 -3.90 22.50 2.57
N SER A 65 -2.79 22.25 1.87
CA SER A 65 -2.35 23.12 0.77
C SER A 65 -3.08 22.87 -0.55
N GLY A 66 -4.00 21.91 -0.62
CA GLY A 66 -4.68 21.50 -1.86
C GLY A 66 -3.78 20.80 -2.87
N LYS A 67 -2.59 20.32 -2.48
CA LYS A 67 -1.64 19.66 -3.40
C LYS A 67 -2.07 18.24 -3.73
N VAL A 68 -2.71 17.57 -2.78
CA VAL A 68 -3.22 16.20 -2.90
C VAL A 68 -4.59 16.10 -2.26
N GLY A 69 -5.39 15.13 -2.69
CA GLY A 69 -6.66 14.79 -2.04
C GLY A 69 -6.47 14.03 -0.71
N PRO A 70 -7.57 13.62 -0.06
CA PRO A 70 -7.54 12.91 1.22
C PRO A 70 -6.75 11.59 1.20
N CYS A 71 -6.71 10.90 0.05
CA CYS A 71 -5.94 9.68 -0.14
C CYS A 71 -4.42 9.93 -0.34
N GLY A 72 -3.99 11.20 -0.41
CA GLY A 72 -2.60 11.56 -0.53
C GLY A 72 -2.03 11.26 -1.92
N ARG A 73 -0.81 10.72 -1.95
CA ARG A 73 -0.07 10.42 -3.17
C ARG A 73 0.83 9.21 -3.02
N THR A 74 1.28 8.63 -4.12
CA THR A 74 2.41 7.70 -4.12
C THR A 74 3.68 8.38 -4.64
N ASN A 75 4.85 7.77 -4.42
CA ASN A 75 6.10 8.28 -5.00
C ASN A 75 6.23 7.93 -6.48
N GLN A 76 5.43 6.98 -6.97
CA GLN A 76 5.44 6.49 -8.34
C GLN A 76 4.46 7.25 -9.23
N ALA A 77 3.19 7.33 -8.85
CA ALA A 77 2.10 7.85 -9.68
C ALA A 77 1.68 9.29 -9.31
N GLY A 78 2.16 9.83 -8.18
CA GLY A 78 1.74 11.15 -7.71
C GLY A 78 0.41 11.10 -6.96
N ALA A 79 -0.37 12.19 -7.01
CA ALA A 79 -1.63 12.31 -6.27
C ALA A 79 -2.63 11.22 -6.66
N ILE A 80 -3.26 10.60 -5.65
CA ILE A 80 -4.28 9.58 -5.88
C ILE A 80 -5.59 10.29 -6.24
N ASP A 81 -6.09 10.01 -7.45
CA ASP A 81 -7.38 10.50 -7.93
C ASP A 81 -8.46 9.46 -7.69
N ILE A 82 -9.23 9.67 -6.62
CA ILE A 82 -10.30 8.76 -6.19
C ILE A 82 -11.37 8.62 -7.28
N ALA A 83 -11.70 9.70 -7.99
CA ALA A 83 -12.74 9.66 -9.02
C ALA A 83 -12.28 8.77 -10.18
N SER A 84 -11.06 8.99 -10.66
CA SER A 84 -10.48 8.18 -11.74
C SER A 84 -10.32 6.71 -11.34
N GLU A 85 -9.88 6.42 -10.12
CA GLU A 85 -9.69 5.04 -9.67
C GLU A 85 -11.00 4.28 -9.47
N ILE A 86 -12.07 4.96 -9.04
CA ILE A 86 -13.41 4.34 -8.95
C ILE A 86 -13.99 4.11 -10.35
N GLU A 87 -13.86 5.08 -11.26
CA GLU A 87 -14.36 4.98 -12.63
C GLU A 87 -13.62 3.87 -13.42
N GLY A 88 -12.29 3.87 -13.39
CA GLY A 88 -11.45 2.92 -14.12
C GLY A 88 -11.55 1.49 -13.61
N LYS A 89 -11.98 1.28 -12.36
CA LYS A 89 -12.19 -0.07 -11.81
C LYS A 89 -13.60 -0.61 -12.07
N SER A 90 -14.59 0.27 -12.30
CA SER A 90 -15.96 -0.14 -12.64
C SER A 90 -16.08 -0.85 -14.00
N ILE A 91 -15.11 -0.66 -14.91
CA ILE A 91 -15.13 -1.22 -16.27
C ILE A 91 -14.46 -2.59 -16.41
N ASN A 92 -13.64 -3.03 -15.44
CA ASN A 92 -12.91 -4.31 -15.52
C ASN A 92 -13.54 -5.46 -14.73
N GLU A 93 -14.64 -5.23 -13.99
CA GLU A 93 -15.30 -6.26 -13.17
C GLU A 93 -16.67 -6.71 -13.72
N ILE A 94 -17.09 -6.22 -14.89
CA ILE A 94 -18.37 -6.60 -15.54
C ILE A 94 -18.18 -7.68 -16.63
N ILE A 95 -16.93 -8.01 -17.01
CA ILE A 95 -16.65 -9.00 -18.06
C ILE A 95 -15.87 -10.18 -17.47
N HIS A 96 -16.55 -11.04 -16.72
CA HIS A 96 -16.27 -12.47 -16.63
C HIS A 96 -17.52 -13.24 -16.22
#